data_AF-A0A9Q6EWN1-F1
#
_entry.id   AF-A0A9Q6EWN1-F1
#
_cell.length_a   1.000
_cell.length_b   1.000
_cell.length_c   1.000
_cell.angle_alpha   90.00
_cell.angle_beta   90.00
_cell.angle_gamma   90.00
#
_symmetry.space_group_name_H-M   'P 1'
#
loop_
_entity.id
_entity.type
_entity.pdbx_description
1 polymer ?
#
loop_
_entity_poly.entity_id
_entity_poly.type
_entity_poly.pdbx_seq_one_letter_code
_entity_poly.pdbx_strand_id
1 'polypeptide(L)'
;LLDTLLEVSLPSRVIAIALEQGADREIWRGRLHDARLREGADFYLSVRSSLPPHQLQSRFPQLCKAGSHDDVAEVVNIALSGIAIKPLSHVPAAIPLRLENQYFALDLSTDAARAMLEAGNCTFYTPESLGDVKLELFAVLRS
;
A
#
# COMPACT_ATOMS: atom_id res chain seq x y z
N LEU A 1 -20.20 31.02 22.92
CA LEU A 1 -19.09 30.13 23.30
C LEU A 1 -18.64 29.45 22.03
N LEU A 2 -17.61 30.05 21.44
CA LEU A 2 -16.96 29.65 20.20
C LEU A 2 -16.04 28.48 20.51
N ASP A 3 -16.51 27.25 20.30
CA ASP A 3 -15.61 26.11 20.11
C ASP A 3 -15.44 25.88 18.61
N THR A 4 -14.70 26.80 18.03
CA THR A 4 -13.65 26.62 17.04
C THR A 4 -13.43 25.18 16.54
N LEU A 5 -14.37 24.65 15.77
CA LEU A 5 -14.03 23.69 14.72
C LEU A 5 -13.35 24.49 13.61
N LEU A 6 -12.07 24.80 13.85
CA LEU A 6 -11.14 25.15 12.80
C LEU A 6 -11.12 23.94 11.85
N GLU A 7 -11.97 24.02 10.84
CA GLU A 7 -11.75 23.52 9.51
C GLU A 7 -10.34 23.94 9.07
N VAL A 8 -9.32 23.21 9.53
CA VAL A 8 -8.12 23.08 8.73
C VAL A 8 -8.41 21.93 7.78
N SER A 9 -9.21 22.23 6.75
CA SER A 9 -9.14 21.53 5.48
C SER A 9 -7.75 21.79 4.90
N LEU A 10 -6.73 21.19 5.52
CA LEU A 10 -5.52 20.86 4.78
C LEU A 10 -6.02 20.06 3.57
N PRO A 11 -5.65 20.41 2.33
CA PRO A 11 -5.93 19.51 1.22
C PRO A 11 -5.46 18.13 1.65
N SER A 12 -6.35 17.13 1.62
CA SER A 12 -6.03 15.78 2.09
C SER A 12 -4.81 15.32 1.31
N ARG A 13 -3.64 15.40 1.96
CA ARG A 13 -2.37 14.95 1.37
C ARG A 13 -2.32 13.44 1.28
N VAL A 14 -3.30 12.76 1.89
CA VAL A 14 -3.45 11.32 1.83
C VAL A 14 -4.56 10.95 0.87
N ILE A 15 -4.25 10.00 0.00
CA ILE A 15 -5.17 9.34 -0.90
C ILE A 15 -5.25 7.89 -0.44
N ALA A 16 -6.43 7.45 -0.02
CA ALA A 16 -6.70 6.04 0.22
C ALA A 16 -6.96 5.35 -1.11
N ILE A 17 -6.20 4.31 -1.41
CA ILE A 17 -6.33 3.52 -2.63
C ILE A 17 -7.04 2.22 -2.27
N ALA A 18 -8.22 2.02 -2.85
CA ALA A 18 -8.98 0.80 -2.66
C ALA A 18 -8.21 -0.40 -3.23
N LEU A 19 -8.03 -1.43 -2.42
CA LEU A 19 -7.47 -2.71 -2.84
C LEU A 19 -8.59 -3.75 -2.91
N GLU A 20 -8.69 -4.40 -4.06
CA GLU A 20 -9.62 -5.50 -4.32
C GLU A 20 -8.88 -6.83 -4.18
N GLN A 21 -9.36 -7.70 -3.29
CA GLN A 21 -8.80 -9.03 -3.08
C GLN A 21 -9.34 -9.99 -4.15
N GLY A 22 -8.46 -10.72 -4.81
CA GLY A 22 -8.79 -11.73 -5.81
C GLY A 22 -9.47 -12.97 -5.20
N ALA A 23 -10.03 -13.82 -6.07
CA ALA A 23 -10.71 -15.04 -5.66
C ALA A 23 -9.78 -16.05 -4.95
N ASP A 24 -8.49 -16.04 -5.30
CA ASP A 24 -7.42 -16.82 -4.66
C ASP A 24 -7.05 -16.31 -3.26
N ARG A 25 -7.54 -15.14 -2.85
CA ARG A 25 -7.25 -14.44 -1.59
C ARG A 25 -5.79 -14.06 -1.37
N GLU A 26 -4.88 -14.50 -2.21
CA GLU A 26 -3.46 -14.15 -2.12
C GLU A 26 -3.12 -12.88 -2.89
N ILE A 27 -3.90 -12.53 -3.92
CA ILE A 27 -3.64 -11.37 -4.76
C ILE A 27 -4.55 -10.19 -4.39
N TRP A 28 -3.95 -9.01 -4.25
CA TRP A 28 -4.62 -7.74 -4.04
C TRP A 28 -4.30 -6.80 -5.18
N ARG A 29 -5.31 -6.13 -5.74
CA ARG A 29 -5.15 -5.21 -6.87
C ARG A 29 -5.68 -3.83 -6.51
N GLY A 30 -4.94 -2.78 -6.85
CA GLY A 30 -5.35 -1.40 -6.66
C GLY A 30 -5.16 -0.57 -7.91
N ARG A 31 -6.07 0.37 -8.17
CA ARG A 31 -5.99 1.30 -9.30
C ARG A 31 -5.43 2.64 -8.86
N LEU A 32 -4.40 3.14 -9.57
CA LEU A 32 -3.68 4.37 -9.28
C LEU A 32 -4.08 5.47 -10.28
N HIS A 33 -5.38 5.77 -10.39
CA HIS A 33 -5.91 6.70 -11.40
C HIS A 33 -5.78 8.18 -11.02
N ASP A 34 -5.45 8.50 -9.78
CA ASP A 34 -5.31 9.88 -9.34
C ASP A 34 -4.03 10.50 -9.93
N ALA A 35 -4.19 11.52 -10.77
CA ALA A 35 -3.08 12.17 -11.47
C ALA A 35 -2.01 12.72 -10.52
N ARG A 36 -2.40 13.10 -9.29
CA ARG A 36 -1.49 13.66 -8.26
C ARG A 36 -0.47 12.64 -7.80
N LEU A 37 -0.74 11.33 -7.94
CA LEU A 37 0.21 10.28 -7.60
C LEU A 37 1.47 10.33 -8.48
N ARG A 38 1.35 10.86 -9.71
CA ARG A 38 2.46 11.01 -10.65
C ARG A 38 3.32 12.24 -10.36
N GLU A 39 2.77 13.24 -9.67
CA GLU A 39 3.49 14.45 -9.26
C GLU A 39 4.48 14.15 -8.12
N GLY A 40 4.28 13.03 -7.42
CA GLY A 40 5.17 12.51 -6.40
C GLY A 40 4.41 12.18 -5.12
N ALA A 41 4.40 10.90 -4.76
CA ALA A 41 3.78 10.44 -3.52
C ALA A 41 4.62 9.34 -2.88
N ASP A 42 4.57 9.24 -1.56
CA ASP A 42 5.09 8.10 -0.80
C ASP A 42 3.95 7.11 -0.53
N PHE A 43 4.19 5.82 -0.71
CA PHE A 43 3.17 4.78 -0.57
C PHE A 43 3.38 3.96 0.69
N TYR A 44 2.28 3.70 1.38
CA TYR A 44 2.26 3.03 2.67
C TYR A 44 1.16 1.99 2.73
N LEU A 45 1.52 0.79 3.20
CA LEU A 45 0.59 -0.29 3.47
C LEU A 45 0.21 -0.28 4.95
N SER A 46 -1.08 -0.35 5.23
CA SER A 46 -1.59 -0.76 6.53
C SER A 46 -2.02 -2.22 6.44
N VAL A 47 -1.45 -3.05 7.31
CA VAL A 47 -1.59 -4.50 7.25
C VAL A 47 -2.13 -4.99 8.58
N ARG A 48 -3.30 -5.64 8.53
CA ARG A 48 -3.84 -6.42 9.65
C ARG A 48 -3.70 -7.89 9.30
N SER A 49 -3.41 -8.71 10.30
CA SER A 49 -3.31 -10.16 10.15
C SER A 49 -3.63 -10.84 11.48
N SER A 50 -3.97 -12.12 11.44
CA SER A 50 -4.07 -12.99 12.62
C SER A 50 -2.73 -13.33 13.27
N LEU A 51 -1.60 -12.99 12.64
CA LEU A 51 -0.26 -13.17 13.21
C LEU A 51 0.04 -12.16 14.33
N PRO A 52 0.88 -12.53 15.32
CA PRO A 52 1.38 -11.58 16.30
C PRO A 52 2.13 -10.40 15.63
N PRO A 53 1.98 -9.16 16.12
CA PRO A 53 2.57 -7.96 15.50
C PRO A 53 4.08 -8.07 15.20
N HIS A 54 4.86 -8.60 16.13
CA HIS A 54 6.31 -8.77 15.95
C HIS A 54 6.68 -9.76 14.84
N GLN A 55 5.87 -10.82 14.64
CA GLN A 55 6.06 -11.77 13.54
C GLN A 55 5.64 -11.13 12.22
N LEU A 56 4.52 -10.41 12.21
CA LEU A 56 4.06 -9.71 11.01
C LEU A 56 5.09 -8.68 10.54
N GLN A 57 5.65 -7.89 11.45
CA GLN A 57 6.64 -6.85 11.14
C GLN A 57 7.92 -7.40 10.51
N SER A 58 8.34 -8.61 10.90
CA SER A 58 9.54 -9.27 10.37
C SER A 58 9.26 -10.09 9.10
N ARG A 59 8.14 -10.81 9.04
CA ARG A 59 7.81 -11.73 7.94
C ARG A 59 7.17 -11.03 6.74
N PHE A 60 6.33 -10.04 6.96
CA PHE A 60 5.59 -9.38 5.88
C PHE A 60 6.51 -8.79 4.80
N PRO A 61 7.58 -8.03 5.14
CA PRO A 61 8.52 -7.51 4.13
C PRO A 61 9.23 -8.59 3.31
N GLN A 62 9.38 -9.80 3.86
CA GLN A 62 10.09 -10.90 3.21
C GLN A 62 9.18 -11.74 2.31
N LEU A 63 7.91 -11.85 2.69
CA LEU A 63 6.92 -12.73 2.04
C LEU A 63 5.99 -11.99 1.08
N CYS A 64 5.63 -10.75 1.40
CA CYS A 64 4.80 -9.92 0.55
C CYS A 64 5.61 -9.45 -0.66
N LYS A 65 5.02 -9.55 -1.85
CA LYS A 65 5.61 -9.07 -3.09
C LYS A 65 4.71 -8.02 -3.70
N ALA A 66 5.30 -6.89 -4.11
CA ALA A 66 4.61 -5.79 -4.76
C ALA A 66 5.10 -5.63 -6.20
N GLY A 67 4.20 -5.23 -7.09
CA GLY A 67 4.50 -4.99 -8.51
C GLY A 67 3.34 -4.36 -9.26
N SER A 68 3.46 -4.35 -10.59
CA SER A 68 2.42 -3.92 -11.53
C SER A 68 1.72 -5.13 -12.16
N HIS A 69 0.48 -4.95 -12.59
CA HIS A 69 -0.24 -5.85 -13.47
C HIS A 69 -0.27 -5.26 -14.88
N ASP A 70 0.01 -6.07 -15.90
CA ASP A 70 -0.19 -5.65 -17.30
C ASP A 70 -1.58 -6.07 -17.76
N ASP A 71 -2.39 -5.10 -18.21
CA ASP A 71 -3.76 -5.33 -18.69
C ASP A 71 -3.84 -6.13 -20.01
N VAL A 72 -2.70 -6.44 -20.64
CA VAL A 72 -2.64 -6.98 -22.02
C VAL A 72 -2.65 -8.51 -22.08
N ALA A 73 -2.61 -9.20 -20.94
CA ALA A 73 -2.71 -10.66 -20.92
C ALA A 73 -3.72 -11.09 -19.86
N GLU A 74 -4.90 -11.50 -20.32
CA GLU A 74 -5.65 -12.53 -19.63
C GLU A 74 -4.67 -13.64 -19.24
N VAL A 75 -4.44 -13.77 -17.93
CA VAL A 75 -3.80 -14.91 -17.27
C VAL A 75 -2.25 -14.88 -17.22
N VAL A 76 -1.75 -14.90 -15.97
CA VAL A 76 -0.47 -15.39 -15.43
C VAL A 76 0.77 -14.48 -15.29
N ASN A 77 1.04 -13.46 -16.11
CA ASN A 77 2.34 -12.74 -15.97
C ASN A 77 2.31 -11.56 -15.00
N ILE A 78 2.11 -11.84 -13.70
CA ILE A 78 2.33 -10.84 -12.66
C ILE A 78 3.83 -10.75 -12.36
N ALA A 79 4.48 -9.66 -12.76
CA ALA A 79 5.87 -9.37 -12.41
C ALA A 79 5.97 -8.90 -10.94
N LEU A 80 5.73 -9.82 -10.00
CA LEU A 80 5.83 -9.58 -8.56
C LEU A 80 7.27 -9.70 -8.10
N SER A 81 8.12 -8.77 -8.52
CA SER A 81 9.47 -8.64 -7.97
C SER A 81 10.07 -7.30 -8.34
N GLY A 82 10.32 -6.45 -7.35
CA GLY A 82 11.14 -5.25 -7.55
C GLY A 82 10.84 -4.14 -6.58
N ILE A 83 9.60 -4.04 -6.07
CA ILE A 83 9.24 -3.01 -5.09
C ILE A 83 9.50 -3.57 -3.69
N ALA A 84 10.57 -3.10 -3.04
CA ALA A 84 10.89 -3.51 -1.68
C ALA A 84 9.87 -2.92 -0.69
N ILE A 85 9.46 -3.71 0.28
CA ILE A 85 8.57 -3.29 1.37
C ILE A 85 9.42 -3.15 2.63
N LYS A 86 9.27 -2.05 3.36
CA LYS A 86 10.06 -1.76 4.57
C LYS A 86 9.14 -1.53 5.76
N PRO A 87 9.39 -2.15 6.93
CA PRO A 87 8.60 -1.85 8.13
C PRO A 87 8.84 -0.40 8.56
N LEU A 88 7.79 0.28 8.98
CA LEU A 88 7.89 1.63 9.52
C LEU A 88 8.19 1.59 11.02
N SER A 89 9.11 2.46 11.46
CA SER A 89 9.34 2.73 12.87
C SER A 89 8.30 3.69 13.44
N HIS A 90 7.80 4.61 12.61
CA HIS A 90 6.75 5.56 12.93
C HIS A 90 5.87 5.77 11.70
N VAL A 91 4.57 5.86 11.93
CA VAL A 91 3.60 6.11 10.86
C VAL A 91 3.49 7.62 10.64
N PRO A 92 3.58 8.12 9.40
CA PRO A 92 3.37 9.53 9.11
C PRO A 92 2.03 10.02 9.66
N ALA A 93 2.01 11.23 10.26
CA ALA A 93 0.83 11.81 10.90
C ALA A 93 -0.39 11.96 9.96
N ALA A 94 -0.16 11.91 8.65
CA ALA A 94 -1.20 12.00 7.64
C ALA A 94 -2.03 10.70 7.52
N ILE A 95 -1.48 9.55 7.92
CA ILE A 95 -2.14 8.24 7.77
C ILE A 95 -2.98 7.91 9.01
N PRO A 96 -4.23 7.47 8.87
CA PRO A 96 -5.06 7.03 10.00
C PRO A 96 -4.42 5.87 10.78
N LEU A 97 -4.22 6.07 12.09
CA LEU A 97 -3.67 5.06 12.98
C LEU A 97 -4.73 4.05 13.43
N ARG A 98 -4.41 2.77 13.30
CA ARG A 98 -5.21 1.63 13.78
C ARG A 98 -4.32 0.79 14.68
N LEU A 99 -4.72 0.61 15.94
CA LEU A 99 -3.94 -0.08 16.98
C LEU A 99 -3.54 -1.52 16.59
N GLU A 100 -4.38 -2.21 15.84
CA GLU A 100 -4.16 -3.60 15.45
C GLU A 100 -3.35 -3.76 14.15
N ASN A 101 -3.05 -2.66 13.45
CA ASN A 101 -2.38 -2.72 12.17
C ASN A 101 -0.88 -2.46 12.31
N GLN A 102 -0.11 -3.14 11.47
CA GLN A 102 1.30 -2.85 11.24
C GLN A 102 1.44 -2.07 9.94
N TYR A 103 2.42 -1.19 9.88
CA TYR A 103 2.58 -0.26 8.77
C TYR A 103 3.92 -0.44 8.07
N PHE A 104 3.88 -0.38 6.75
CA PHE A 104 5.04 -0.59 5.90
C PHE A 104 5.09 0.47 4.80
N ALA A 105 6.28 0.88 4.40
CA ALA A 105 6.50 1.75 3.25
C ALA A 105 6.89 0.94 2.02
N LEU A 106 6.45 1.38 0.84
CA LEU A 106 6.94 0.88 -0.44
C LEU A 106 8.18 1.68 -0.85
N ASP A 107 9.21 0.97 -1.31
CA ASP A 107 10.42 1.59 -1.84
C ASP A 107 10.23 1.97 -3.31
N LEU A 108 10.01 3.27 -3.52
CA LEU A 108 9.73 3.85 -4.83
C LEU A 108 11.00 4.19 -5.62
N SER A 109 12.19 3.88 -5.09
CA SER A 109 13.46 4.13 -5.80
C SER A 109 13.73 3.15 -6.93
N THR A 110 12.88 2.12 -7.08
CA THR A 110 13.10 0.99 -7.99
C THR A 110 12.38 1.20 -9.32
N ASP A 111 12.95 0.66 -10.41
CA ASP A 111 12.33 0.74 -11.74
C ASP A 111 10.95 0.06 -11.77
N ALA A 112 10.75 -0.98 -10.97
CA ALA A 112 9.46 -1.64 -10.80
C ALA A 112 8.39 -0.71 -10.21
N ALA A 113 8.76 0.14 -9.24
CA ALA A 113 7.84 1.11 -8.67
C ALA A 113 7.48 2.21 -9.68
N ARG A 114 8.43 2.62 -10.51
CA ARG A 114 8.15 3.56 -11.62
C ARG A 114 7.19 2.95 -12.63
N ALA A 115 7.44 1.71 -13.07
CA ALA A 115 6.56 0.99 -13.98
C ALA A 115 5.13 0.84 -13.42
N MET A 116 4.99 0.55 -12.13
CA MET A 116 3.69 0.50 -11.42
C MET A 116 2.93 1.84 -11.51
N LEU A 117 3.61 2.96 -11.26
CA LEU A 117 3.02 4.30 -11.35
C LEU A 117 2.65 4.70 -12.79
N GLU A 118 3.48 4.33 -13.76
CA GLU A 118 3.25 4.57 -15.19
C GLU A 118 2.04 3.76 -15.69
N ALA A 119 1.98 2.48 -15.34
CA ALA A 119 0.86 1.58 -15.63
C ALA A 119 -0.45 2.01 -14.93
N GLY A 120 -0.35 2.79 -13.85
CA GLY A 120 -1.52 3.29 -13.13
C GLY A 120 -2.26 2.21 -12.34
N ASN A 121 -1.58 1.13 -11.98
CA ASN A 121 -2.12 0.04 -11.18
C ASN A 121 -1.04 -0.54 -10.26
N CYS A 122 -1.47 -1.24 -9.21
CA CYS A 122 -0.57 -1.92 -8.28
C CYS A 122 -1.14 -3.29 -7.93
N THR A 123 -0.25 -4.24 -7.69
CA THR A 123 -0.59 -5.60 -7.27
C THR A 123 0.28 -6.01 -6.10
N PHE A 124 -0.34 -6.62 -5.09
CA PHE A 124 0.35 -7.22 -3.94
C PHE A 124 0.00 -8.69 -3.85
N TYR A 125 1.01 -9.53 -3.67
CA TYR A 125 0.86 -10.93 -3.31
C TYR A 125 1.14 -11.11 -1.83
N THR A 126 0.20 -11.72 -1.13
CA THR A 126 0.32 -12.11 0.27
C THR A 126 0.04 -13.60 0.42
N PRO A 127 1.05 -14.43 0.75
CA PRO A 127 0.82 -15.86 0.91
C PRO A 127 -0.05 -16.16 2.13
N GLU A 128 -0.78 -17.27 2.10
CA GLU A 128 -1.61 -17.75 3.23
C GLU A 128 -0.84 -17.92 4.55
N SER A 129 0.48 -18.14 4.49
CA SER A 129 1.35 -18.23 5.67
C SER A 129 1.38 -16.95 6.52
N LEU A 130 0.93 -15.82 5.97
CA LEU A 130 0.72 -14.56 6.68
C LEU A 130 -0.64 -14.49 7.41
N GLY A 131 -1.46 -15.54 7.37
CA GLY A 131 -2.78 -15.60 8.02
C GLY A 131 -3.89 -14.86 7.27
N ASP A 132 -4.95 -14.45 7.96
CA ASP A 132 -6.04 -13.67 7.35
C ASP A 132 -5.62 -12.20 7.20
N VAL A 133 -4.84 -11.93 6.15
CA VAL A 133 -4.33 -10.60 5.87
C VAL A 133 -5.44 -9.70 5.35
N LYS A 134 -5.49 -8.46 5.86
CA LYS A 134 -6.22 -7.34 5.26
C LYS A 134 -5.24 -6.22 4.95
N LEU A 135 -5.24 -5.75 3.71
CA LEU A 135 -4.40 -4.63 3.27
C LEU A 135 -5.23 -3.41 2.95
N GLU A 136 -4.72 -2.27 3.38
CA GLU A 136 -5.13 -0.94 2.90
C GLU A 136 -3.88 -0.24 2.33
N LEU A 137 -4.03 0.47 1.22
CA LEU A 137 -2.95 1.25 0.62
C LEU A 137 -3.26 2.74 0.76
N PHE A 138 -2.25 3.49 1.20
CA PHE A 138 -2.30 4.93 1.33
C PHE A 138 -1.15 5.56 0.54
N ALA A 139 -1.45 6.62 -0.19
CA ALA A 139 -0.44 7.45 -0.82
C ALA A 139 -0.44 8.82 -0.15
N VAL A 140 0.74 9.29 0.27
CA VAL A 140 0.94 10.61 0.86
C VAL A 140 1.66 11.47 -0.18
N LEU A 141 0.99 12.51 -0.68
CA LEU A 141 1.52 13.44 -1.67
C LEU A 141 2.71 14.21 -1.09
N ARG A 142 3.83 14.23 -1.83
CA ARG A 142 5.01 15.05 -1.53
C ARG A 142 4.76 16.47 -2.05
N SER A 143 4.94 17.47 -1.19
CA SER A 143 4.76 18.89 -1.52
C SER A 143 5.92 19.47 -2.31
#